data_AF-A0A917N8S3-F1
#
_entry.id   AF-A0A917N8S3-F1
#
_cell.length_a   1.000
_cell.length_b   1.000
_cell.length_c   1.000
_cell.angle_alpha   90.00
_cell.angle_beta   90.00
_cell.angle_gamma   90.00
#
_symmetry.space_group_name_H-M   'P 1'
#
loop_
_entity.id
_entity.type
_entity.pdbx_description
1 polymer ?
#
loop_
_entity_poly.entity_id
_entity_poly.type
_entity_poly.pdbx_seq_one_letter_code
_entity_poly.pdbx_strand_id
1 'polypeptide(L)'
;MKDNLEPSEAKAAEQEQVEDAVDTSVEETEADKIPFFHVSQKKFLVMFVMTLGFYSLYWFFKQWQALKEYYQLSCWPVARAFFSVFFTHSLFRYVREYIKEIGRDCEWKGSNLATVYVALVVGGGVAGNVDKIVASLSNNLLLALVSVVFTFCSAVPLYQAQAVINEALQPLEFERNDKFTGFNWIWIILGAIYWGVVGLGVVTIMQTP
;
A
#
# COMPACT_ATOMS: atom_id res chain seq x y z
N MET A 1 29.44 57.03 32.84
CA MET A 1 29.37 55.87 33.76
C MET A 1 28.75 54.76 32.95
N LYS A 2 29.49 53.69 32.65
CA LYS A 2 29.01 52.57 31.83
C LYS A 2 28.07 51.76 32.72
N ASP A 3 26.81 51.68 32.35
CA ASP A 3 25.85 50.78 33.00
C ASP A 3 26.34 49.34 32.81
N ASN A 4 26.64 48.70 33.93
CA ASN A 4 26.90 47.27 34.01
C ASN A 4 25.55 46.56 33.88
N LEU A 5 25.21 46.12 32.68
CA LEU A 5 24.16 45.11 32.48
C LEU A 5 24.58 43.83 33.23
N GLU A 6 23.74 43.40 34.17
CA GLU A 6 24.00 42.22 34.97
C GLU A 6 24.07 40.96 34.09
N PRO A 7 24.97 39.99 34.37
CA PRO A 7 25.13 38.76 33.58
C PRO A 7 23.90 37.85 33.50
N SER A 8 22.85 38.17 34.27
CA SER A 8 21.58 37.44 34.36
C SER A 8 20.62 37.80 33.21
N GLU A 9 20.54 39.08 32.84
CA GLU A 9 19.57 39.57 31.85
C GLU A 9 20.00 39.26 30.41
N ALA A 10 21.31 39.27 30.16
CA ALA A 10 21.87 38.86 28.87
C ALA A 10 21.61 37.38 28.56
N LYS A 11 21.64 36.50 29.57
CA LYS A 11 21.34 35.06 29.40
C LYS A 11 19.86 34.77 29.19
N ALA A 12 18.97 35.54 29.83
CA ALA A 12 17.53 35.41 29.63
C ALA A 12 17.12 35.84 28.21
N ALA A 13 17.67 36.95 27.71
CA ALA A 13 17.42 37.43 26.34
C ALA A 13 17.99 36.47 25.27
N GLU A 14 19.12 35.81 25.55
CA GLU A 14 19.71 34.79 24.67
C GLU A 14 18.92 33.47 24.70
N GLN A 15 18.30 33.11 25.84
CA GLN A 15 17.42 31.94 25.94
C GLN A 15 16.05 32.16 25.29
N GLU A 16 15.46 33.36 25.41
CA GLU A 16 14.19 33.72 24.77
C GLU A 16 14.34 33.82 23.23
N GLN A 17 15.48 34.35 22.72
CA GLN A 17 15.80 34.32 21.29
C GLN A 17 16.08 32.91 20.76
N VAL A 18 16.57 31.98 21.59
CA VAL A 18 16.78 30.58 21.20
C VAL A 18 15.46 29.80 21.24
N GLU A 19 14.53 30.09 22.14
CA GLU A 19 13.19 29.48 22.15
C GLU A 19 12.34 29.92 20.95
N ASP A 20 12.34 31.21 20.58
CA ASP A 20 11.62 31.70 19.38
C ASP A 20 12.27 31.24 18.06
N ALA A 21 13.60 31.04 18.03
CA ALA A 21 14.31 30.52 16.86
C ALA A 21 14.14 29.01 16.67
N VAL A 22 13.84 28.26 17.73
CA VAL A 22 13.59 26.81 17.65
C VAL A 22 12.17 26.49 17.14
N ASP A 23 11.22 27.42 17.25
CA ASP A 23 9.85 27.26 16.73
C ASP A 23 9.66 27.74 15.28
N THR A 24 10.69 28.33 14.65
CA THR A 24 10.56 28.99 13.32
C THR A 24 11.44 28.37 12.20
N SER A 25 11.78 27.08 12.24
CA SER A 25 12.58 26.49 11.13
C SER A 25 12.21 25.08 10.68
N VAL A 26 10.91 24.74 10.74
CA VAL A 26 10.37 23.70 9.86
C VAL A 26 9.17 24.27 9.10
N GLU A 27 9.41 25.35 8.33
CA GLU A 27 8.73 25.47 7.05
C GLU A 27 9.27 24.34 6.16
N GLU A 28 8.73 23.13 6.38
CA GLU A 28 8.67 22.11 5.33
C GLU A 28 8.04 22.82 4.14
N THR A 29 8.89 23.18 3.19
CA THR A 29 8.50 23.65 1.87
C THR A 29 7.35 22.77 1.42
N GLU A 30 6.16 23.35 1.20
CA GLU A 30 4.98 22.60 0.76
C GLU A 30 5.28 21.96 -0.60
N ALA A 31 5.98 20.83 -0.57
CA ALA A 31 6.03 19.89 -1.66
C ALA A 31 4.60 19.43 -1.81
N ASP A 32 3.97 19.88 -2.89
CA ASP A 32 2.59 19.62 -3.27
C ASP A 32 2.23 18.17 -2.92
N LYS A 33 1.50 18.00 -1.80
CA LYS A 33 1.31 16.67 -1.22
C LYS A 33 0.44 15.88 -2.19
N ILE A 34 0.88 14.68 -2.55
CA ILE A 34 0.18 13.87 -3.54
C ILE A 34 -0.89 13.03 -2.79
N PRO A 35 -2.16 13.04 -3.23
CA PRO A 35 -3.25 12.38 -2.50
C PRO A 35 -3.16 10.86 -2.49
N PHE A 36 -2.44 10.28 -3.47
CA PHE A 36 -2.30 8.84 -3.62
C PHE A 36 -0.90 8.45 -4.06
N PHE A 37 -0.51 7.23 -3.72
CA PHE A 37 0.72 6.63 -4.18
C PHE A 37 0.61 6.21 -5.65
N HIS A 38 1.46 6.79 -6.49
CA HIS A 38 1.64 6.36 -7.86
C HIS A 38 2.50 5.08 -7.95
N VAL A 39 2.09 4.16 -8.82
CA VAL A 39 2.93 3.05 -9.28
C VAL A 39 2.43 2.62 -10.65
N SER A 40 3.35 2.36 -11.60
CA SER A 40 2.93 1.84 -12.91
C SER A 40 2.20 0.51 -12.75
N GLN A 41 1.19 0.29 -13.58
CA GLN A 41 0.41 -0.95 -13.61
C GLN A 41 1.29 -2.19 -13.80
N LYS A 42 2.32 -2.10 -14.66
CA LYS A 42 3.27 -3.18 -14.91
C LYS A 42 4.08 -3.50 -13.64
N LYS A 43 4.62 -2.48 -12.98
CA LYS A 43 5.38 -2.65 -11.74
C LYS A 43 4.51 -3.21 -10.63
N PHE A 44 3.29 -2.72 -10.48
CA PHE A 44 2.32 -3.25 -9.52
C PHE A 44 2.11 -4.75 -9.71
N LEU A 45 1.81 -5.20 -10.95
CA LEU A 45 1.53 -6.60 -11.22
C LEU A 45 2.76 -7.49 -10.99
N VAL A 46 3.93 -7.07 -11.47
CA VAL A 46 5.18 -7.82 -11.27
C VAL A 46 5.49 -7.96 -9.79
N MET A 47 5.42 -6.86 -9.03
CA MET A 47 5.68 -6.90 -7.59
C MET A 47 4.64 -7.73 -6.85
N PHE A 48 3.35 -7.64 -7.22
CA PHE A 48 2.29 -8.45 -6.63
C PHE A 48 2.58 -9.95 -6.85
N VAL A 49 2.90 -10.37 -8.07
CA VAL A 49 3.15 -11.78 -8.38
C VAL A 49 4.42 -12.31 -7.72
N MET A 50 5.50 -11.54 -7.80
CA MET A 50 6.80 -11.98 -7.27
C MET A 50 6.84 -11.98 -5.74
N THR A 51 6.00 -11.19 -5.09
CA THR A 51 5.88 -11.19 -3.62
C THR A 51 4.69 -12.02 -3.12
N LEU A 52 4.08 -12.87 -3.96
CA LEU A 52 2.96 -13.74 -3.53
C LEU A 52 1.77 -12.97 -2.96
N GLY A 53 1.52 -11.75 -3.47
CA GLY A 53 0.48 -10.86 -2.98
C GLY A 53 0.88 -10.00 -1.78
N PHE A 54 2.03 -10.22 -1.12
CA PHE A 54 2.48 -9.38 0.01
C PHE A 54 2.67 -7.91 -0.37
N TYR A 55 3.00 -7.63 -1.64
CA TYR A 55 3.06 -6.26 -2.13
C TYR A 55 1.74 -5.50 -1.98
N SER A 56 0.59 -6.18 -1.90
CA SER A 56 -0.69 -5.53 -1.62
C SER A 56 -0.69 -4.82 -0.26
N LEU A 57 -0.07 -5.40 0.78
CA LEU A 57 0.04 -4.76 2.10
C LEU A 57 0.88 -3.47 2.00
N TYR A 58 2.03 -3.55 1.31
CA TYR A 58 2.85 -2.38 1.05
C TYR A 58 2.07 -1.30 0.27
N TRP A 59 1.34 -1.72 -0.76
CA TRP A 59 0.50 -0.83 -1.55
C TRP A 59 -0.56 -0.13 -0.70
N PHE A 60 -1.34 -0.88 0.10
CA PHE A 60 -2.33 -0.29 1.00
C PHE A 60 -1.68 0.67 2.00
N PHE A 61 -0.54 0.30 2.58
CA PHE A 61 0.19 1.16 3.50
C PHE A 61 0.55 2.49 2.84
N LYS A 62 1.15 2.45 1.63
CA LYS A 62 1.53 3.67 0.90
C LYS A 62 0.31 4.51 0.51
N GLN A 63 -0.81 3.89 0.14
CA GLN A 63 -2.03 4.63 -0.16
C GLN A 63 -2.60 5.35 1.07
N TRP A 64 -2.66 4.65 2.21
CA TRP A 64 -3.11 5.27 3.46
C TRP A 64 -2.15 6.31 4.00
N GLN A 65 -0.85 6.15 3.76
CA GLN A 65 0.16 7.16 4.07
C GLN A 65 -0.08 8.45 3.27
N ALA A 66 -0.22 8.33 1.95
CA ALA A 66 -0.49 9.49 1.09
C ALA A 66 -1.79 10.21 1.47
N LEU A 67 -2.88 9.45 1.68
CA LEU A 67 -4.16 10.03 2.13
C LEU A 67 -4.07 10.70 3.50
N LYS A 68 -3.27 10.14 4.42
CA LYS A 68 -3.05 10.73 5.73
C LYS A 68 -2.35 12.08 5.61
N GLU A 69 -1.32 12.16 4.78
CA GLU A 69 -0.54 13.39 4.58
C GLU A 69 -1.36 14.46 3.83
N TYR A 70 -2.18 14.05 2.86
CA TYR A 70 -3.00 14.95 2.03
C TYR A 70 -4.24 15.48 2.77
N TYR A 71 -5.08 14.59 3.30
CA TYR A 71 -6.33 14.96 4.00
C TYR A 71 -6.14 15.17 5.51
N GLN A 72 -4.91 15.12 6.02
CA GLN A 72 -4.58 15.27 7.44
C GLN A 72 -5.37 14.29 8.34
N LEU A 73 -5.55 13.06 7.87
CA LEU A 73 -6.38 12.07 8.55
C LEU A 73 -5.71 11.58 9.84
N SER A 74 -6.42 11.64 10.96
CA SER A 74 -6.01 10.93 12.18
C SER A 74 -6.20 9.42 11.99
N CYS A 75 -5.17 8.77 11.46
CA CYS A 75 -5.18 7.34 11.22
C CYS A 75 -3.81 6.68 11.29
N TRP A 76 -3.85 5.36 11.37
CA TRP A 76 -2.66 4.52 11.37
C TRP A 76 -2.57 3.69 10.07
N PRO A 77 -1.75 4.12 9.09
CA PRO A 77 -1.68 3.48 7.77
C PRO A 77 -1.31 2.00 7.82
N VAL A 78 -0.41 1.63 8.74
CA VAL A 78 0.05 0.24 8.91
C VAL A 78 -1.11 -0.66 9.32
N ALA A 79 -1.88 -0.27 10.34
CA ALA A 79 -3.04 -1.05 10.77
C ALA A 79 -4.08 -1.19 9.65
N ARG A 80 -4.36 -0.10 8.90
CA ARG A 80 -5.31 -0.17 7.78
C ARG A 80 -4.83 -1.05 6.63
N ALA A 81 -3.52 -1.17 6.44
CA ALA A 81 -2.95 -2.09 5.46
C ALA A 81 -3.09 -3.55 5.88
N PHE A 82 -2.77 -3.89 7.14
CA PHE A 82 -2.97 -5.24 7.68
C PHE A 82 -4.44 -5.65 7.69
N PHE A 83 -5.33 -4.72 8.00
CA PHE A 83 -6.78 -4.92 8.03
C PHE A 83 -7.46 -4.47 6.74
N SER A 84 -6.80 -4.64 5.58
CA SER A 84 -7.26 -4.14 4.27
C SER A 84 -8.70 -4.55 3.95
N VAL A 85 -9.13 -5.74 4.36
CA VAL A 85 -10.49 -6.26 4.19
C VAL A 85 -11.56 -5.29 4.72
N PHE A 86 -11.32 -4.65 5.86
CA PHE A 86 -12.26 -3.68 6.44
C PHE A 86 -12.14 -2.29 5.82
N PHE A 87 -10.93 -1.91 5.37
CA PHE A 87 -10.64 -0.54 4.96
C PHE A 87 -10.68 -0.33 3.44
N THR A 88 -10.74 -1.36 2.61
CA THR A 88 -10.73 -1.23 1.13
C THR A 88 -11.90 -0.40 0.60
N HIS A 89 -13.10 -0.58 1.17
CA HIS A 89 -14.27 0.24 0.80
C HIS A 89 -14.05 1.72 1.07
N SER A 90 -13.45 2.03 2.22
CA SER A 90 -13.10 3.41 2.59
C SER A 90 -12.03 3.98 1.67
N LEU A 91 -10.98 3.21 1.36
CA LEU A 91 -9.94 3.65 0.43
C LEU A 91 -10.53 4.00 -0.94
N PHE A 92 -11.35 3.12 -1.50
CA PHE A 92 -11.94 3.36 -2.82
C PHE A 92 -12.99 4.48 -2.78
N ARG A 93 -13.56 4.78 -1.63
CA ARG A 93 -14.40 5.97 -1.45
C ARG A 93 -13.57 7.25 -1.54
N TYR A 94 -12.42 7.33 -0.86
CA TYR A 94 -11.51 8.48 -0.98
C TYR A 94 -11.06 8.71 -2.43
N VAL A 95 -10.72 7.64 -3.17
CA VAL A 95 -10.37 7.76 -4.60
C VAL A 95 -11.52 8.38 -5.40
N ARG A 96 -12.77 7.99 -5.14
CA ARG A 96 -13.94 8.59 -5.82
C ARG A 96 -14.19 10.03 -5.41
N GLU A 97 -14.02 10.35 -4.13
CA GLU A 97 -14.19 11.71 -3.60
C GLU A 97 -13.15 12.65 -4.23
N TYR A 98 -11.89 12.23 -4.27
CA TYR A 98 -10.83 12.99 -4.94
C TYR A 98 -11.11 13.24 -6.44
N ILE A 99 -11.57 12.22 -7.18
CA ILE A 99 -11.92 12.40 -8.61
C ILE A 99 -13.01 13.45 -8.80
N LYS A 100 -13.98 13.51 -7.87
CA LYS A 100 -15.02 14.54 -7.88
C LYS A 100 -14.48 15.92 -7.50
N GLU A 101 -13.55 15.98 -6.54
CA GLU A 101 -12.89 17.22 -6.12
C GLU A 101 -12.14 17.88 -7.28
N ILE A 102 -11.46 17.09 -8.12
CA ILE A 102 -10.79 17.59 -9.35
C ILE A 102 -11.75 17.83 -10.52
N GLY A 103 -13.06 17.79 -10.29
CA GLY A 103 -14.09 18.14 -11.27
C GLY A 103 -14.26 17.15 -12.42
N ARG A 104 -13.81 15.90 -12.26
CA ARG A 104 -13.99 14.85 -13.28
C ARG A 104 -15.21 13.99 -12.97
N ASP A 105 -15.91 13.57 -14.03
CA ASP A 105 -16.99 12.60 -13.90
C ASP A 105 -16.44 11.25 -13.43
N CYS A 106 -17.03 10.73 -12.35
CA CYS A 106 -16.59 9.48 -11.72
C CYS A 106 -17.65 8.39 -11.93
N GLU A 107 -17.59 7.70 -13.08
CA GLU A 107 -18.40 6.49 -13.33
C GLU A 107 -17.83 5.24 -12.66
N TRP A 108 -16.63 5.34 -12.08
CA TRP A 108 -15.91 4.23 -11.51
C TRP A 108 -16.66 3.63 -10.30
N LYS A 109 -17.10 2.38 -10.46
CA LYS A 109 -17.84 1.61 -9.44
C LYS A 109 -16.92 1.01 -8.37
N GLY A 110 -16.15 1.86 -7.69
CA GLY A 110 -15.19 1.42 -6.68
C GLY A 110 -15.83 0.55 -5.57
N SER A 111 -17.07 0.80 -5.15
CA SER A 111 -17.73 -0.05 -4.13
C SER A 111 -17.82 -1.52 -4.56
N ASN A 112 -18.10 -1.79 -5.84
CA ASN A 112 -18.22 -3.16 -6.34
C ASN A 112 -16.85 -3.84 -6.38
N LEU A 113 -15.80 -3.13 -6.79
CA LEU A 113 -14.44 -3.65 -6.81
C LEU A 113 -13.91 -3.95 -5.40
N ALA A 114 -14.27 -3.12 -4.41
CA ALA A 114 -13.96 -3.40 -3.02
C ALA A 114 -14.64 -4.69 -2.54
N THR A 115 -15.93 -4.89 -2.85
CA THR A 115 -16.65 -6.13 -2.52
C THR A 115 -15.99 -7.34 -3.17
N VAL A 116 -15.62 -7.26 -4.46
CA VAL A 116 -14.92 -8.34 -5.17
C VAL A 116 -13.57 -8.65 -4.52
N TYR A 117 -12.78 -7.62 -4.18
CA TYR A 117 -11.52 -7.80 -3.47
C TYR A 117 -11.72 -8.53 -2.13
N VAL A 118 -12.65 -8.04 -1.30
CA VAL A 118 -12.97 -8.64 0.00
C VAL A 118 -13.43 -10.10 -0.16
N ALA A 119 -14.32 -10.37 -1.11
CA ALA A 119 -14.80 -11.72 -1.39
C ALA A 119 -13.67 -12.67 -1.84
N LEU A 120 -12.71 -12.18 -2.64
CA LEU A 120 -11.56 -12.98 -3.08
C LEU A 120 -10.58 -13.27 -1.95
N VAL A 121 -10.27 -12.27 -1.11
CA VAL A 121 -9.37 -12.44 0.03
C VAL A 121 -9.99 -13.35 1.10
N VAL A 122 -11.25 -13.10 1.47
CA VAL A 122 -11.97 -13.93 2.45
C VAL A 122 -12.23 -15.33 1.89
N GLY A 123 -12.63 -15.44 0.62
CA GLY A 123 -12.85 -16.73 -0.05
C GLY A 123 -11.58 -17.59 -0.09
N GLY A 124 -10.44 -16.99 -0.43
CA GLY A 124 -9.14 -17.67 -0.37
C GLY A 124 -8.74 -18.08 1.04
N GLY A 125 -8.97 -17.20 2.03
CA GLY A 125 -8.70 -17.48 3.44
C GLY A 125 -9.55 -18.60 4.01
N VAL A 126 -10.86 -18.62 3.72
CA VAL A 126 -11.77 -19.70 4.14
C VAL A 126 -11.35 -21.01 3.47
N ALA A 127 -11.13 -21.03 2.15
CA ALA A 127 -10.70 -22.22 1.41
C ALA A 127 -9.44 -22.87 2.01
N GLY A 128 -8.44 -22.06 2.40
CA GLY A 128 -7.21 -22.55 3.03
C GLY A 128 -7.32 -22.87 4.54
N ASN A 129 -8.38 -22.43 5.23
CA ASN A 129 -8.61 -22.78 6.64
C ASN A 129 -9.58 -23.95 6.83
N VAL A 130 -10.34 -24.35 5.80
CA VAL A 130 -11.06 -25.63 5.79
C VAL A 130 -10.10 -26.79 6.09
N ASP A 131 -8.83 -26.63 5.71
CA ASP A 131 -7.74 -27.56 6.03
C ASP A 131 -7.63 -27.86 7.53
N LYS A 132 -7.76 -26.92 8.47
CA LYS A 132 -7.61 -27.26 9.91
C LYS A 132 -8.76 -28.12 10.46
N ILE A 133 -9.91 -28.13 9.79
CA ILE A 133 -11.10 -28.89 10.19
C ILE A 133 -11.17 -30.24 9.44
N VAL A 134 -10.56 -30.33 8.25
CA VAL A 134 -10.63 -31.52 7.36
C VAL A 134 -9.29 -32.27 7.24
N ALA A 135 -8.17 -31.73 7.74
CA ALA A 135 -6.83 -32.34 7.76
C ALA A 135 -6.67 -33.58 8.67
N SER A 136 -7.72 -34.37 8.84
CA SER A 136 -7.56 -35.76 9.26
C SER A 136 -7.22 -36.68 8.09
N LEU A 137 -7.46 -36.30 6.81
CA LEU A 137 -7.40 -37.25 5.68
C LEU A 137 -7.02 -36.55 4.35
N SER A 138 -5.88 -36.93 3.74
CA SER A 138 -5.43 -36.71 2.33
C SER A 138 -4.78 -35.38 1.84
N ASN A 139 -3.81 -35.53 0.93
CA ASN A 139 -3.08 -34.51 0.17
C ASN A 139 -3.97 -33.76 -0.85
N ASN A 140 -4.50 -32.59 -0.49
CA ASN A 140 -5.40 -31.82 -1.36
C ASN A 140 -4.66 -30.75 -2.20
N LEU A 141 -3.80 -31.17 -3.14
CA LEU A 141 -3.12 -30.27 -4.09
C LEU A 141 -4.10 -29.31 -4.80
N LEU A 142 -5.30 -29.80 -5.15
CA LEU A 142 -6.34 -28.99 -5.80
C LEU A 142 -6.78 -27.81 -4.94
N LEU A 143 -6.97 -27.99 -3.63
CA LEU A 143 -7.36 -26.91 -2.72
C LEU A 143 -6.25 -25.86 -2.56
N ALA A 144 -4.99 -26.32 -2.48
CA ALA A 144 -3.84 -25.41 -2.47
C ALA A 144 -3.79 -24.56 -3.76
N LEU A 145 -3.98 -25.18 -4.93
CA LEU A 145 -4.07 -24.46 -6.21
C LEU A 145 -5.24 -23.46 -6.24
N VAL A 146 -6.39 -23.82 -5.66
CA VAL A 146 -7.54 -22.90 -5.55
C VAL A 146 -7.16 -21.67 -4.72
N SER A 147 -6.55 -21.82 -3.54
CA SER A 147 -6.13 -20.68 -2.70
C SER A 147 -5.14 -19.74 -3.40
N VAL A 148 -4.22 -20.31 -4.19
CA VAL A 148 -3.27 -19.58 -5.06
C VAL A 148 -4.04 -18.77 -6.10
N VAL A 149 -4.99 -19.39 -6.82
CA VAL A 149 -5.83 -18.70 -7.82
C VAL A 149 -6.60 -17.54 -7.19
N PHE A 150 -7.25 -17.74 -6.04
CA PHE A 150 -7.96 -16.67 -5.32
C PHE A 150 -7.03 -15.49 -4.98
N THR A 151 -5.80 -15.78 -4.54
CA THR A 151 -4.79 -14.76 -4.23
C THR A 151 -4.44 -13.93 -5.46
N PHE A 152 -4.17 -14.54 -6.62
CA PHE A 152 -3.84 -13.77 -7.85
C PHE A 152 -5.06 -13.08 -8.44
N CYS A 153 -6.24 -13.67 -8.37
CA CYS A 153 -7.48 -13.01 -8.79
C CYS A 153 -7.74 -11.74 -7.95
N SER A 154 -7.34 -11.71 -6.67
CA SER A 154 -7.47 -10.51 -5.83
C SER A 154 -6.65 -9.31 -6.32
N ALA A 155 -5.66 -9.53 -7.19
CA ALA A 155 -4.91 -8.45 -7.83
C ALA A 155 -5.76 -7.63 -8.80
N VAL A 156 -6.78 -8.23 -9.42
CA VAL A 156 -7.61 -7.58 -10.46
C VAL A 156 -8.30 -6.30 -9.95
N PRO A 157 -9.06 -6.32 -8.84
CA PRO A 157 -9.68 -5.10 -8.33
C PRO A 157 -8.67 -4.03 -7.91
N LEU A 158 -7.52 -4.42 -7.37
CA LEU A 158 -6.46 -3.47 -7.00
C LEU A 158 -5.77 -2.87 -8.22
N TYR A 159 -5.54 -3.66 -9.27
CA TYR A 159 -5.00 -3.21 -10.54
C TYR A 159 -5.92 -2.17 -11.21
N GLN A 160 -7.23 -2.42 -11.20
CA GLN A 160 -8.22 -1.48 -11.70
C GLN A 160 -8.27 -0.20 -10.86
N ALA A 161 -8.21 -0.31 -9.54
CA ALA A 161 -8.14 0.85 -8.66
C ALA A 161 -6.87 1.69 -8.93
N GLN A 162 -5.72 1.04 -9.09
CA GLN A 162 -4.48 1.75 -9.41
C GLN A 162 -4.52 2.43 -10.79
N ALA A 163 -5.20 1.83 -11.76
CA ALA A 163 -5.43 2.45 -13.08
C ALA A 163 -6.10 3.81 -12.94
N VAL A 164 -7.20 3.83 -12.19
CA VAL A 164 -8.03 5.01 -11.94
C VAL A 164 -7.26 6.05 -11.11
N ILE A 165 -6.50 5.61 -10.10
CA ILE A 165 -5.62 6.49 -9.33
C ILE A 165 -4.58 7.15 -10.25
N ASN A 166 -3.88 6.38 -11.07
CA ASN A 166 -2.86 6.92 -11.97
C ASN A 166 -3.45 7.94 -12.96
N GLU A 167 -4.69 7.72 -13.43
CA GLU A 167 -5.39 8.65 -14.30
C GLU A 167 -5.78 9.95 -13.57
N ALA A 168 -6.27 9.83 -12.32
CA ALA A 168 -6.62 10.97 -11.49
C ALA A 168 -5.40 11.82 -11.09
N LEU A 169 -4.22 11.21 -11.00
CA LEU A 169 -2.97 11.89 -10.70
C LEU A 169 -2.34 12.59 -11.92
N GLN A 170 -2.76 12.32 -13.16
CA GLN A 170 -2.14 12.89 -14.37
C GLN A 170 -1.94 14.42 -14.38
N PRO A 171 -2.84 15.25 -13.82
CA PRO A 171 -2.64 16.70 -13.79
C PRO A 171 -1.53 17.17 -12.84
N LEU A 172 -1.08 16.32 -11.91
CA LEU A 172 -0.10 16.69 -10.89
C LEU A 172 1.32 16.39 -11.36
N GLU A 173 2.26 17.23 -10.95
CA GLU A 173 3.69 16.99 -11.16
C GLU A 173 4.29 16.25 -9.95
N PHE A 174 4.82 15.05 -10.18
CA PHE A 174 5.45 14.24 -9.13
C PHE A 174 6.42 13.20 -9.69
N GLU A 175 7.27 12.64 -8.81
CA GLU A 175 8.18 11.56 -9.19
C GLU A 175 7.42 10.26 -9.47
N ARG A 176 7.45 9.82 -10.73
CA ARG A 176 6.78 8.60 -11.17
C ARG A 176 7.52 7.34 -10.73
N ASN A 177 6.85 6.55 -9.92
CA ASN A 177 7.31 5.23 -9.49
C ASN A 177 7.15 4.13 -10.57
N ASP A 178 7.85 4.27 -11.70
CA ASP A 178 7.70 3.38 -12.86
C ASP A 178 8.86 2.39 -13.03
N LYS A 179 10.03 2.72 -12.47
CA LYS A 179 11.26 1.94 -12.62
C LYS A 179 11.42 0.93 -11.49
N PHE A 180 12.03 -0.22 -11.78
CA PHE A 180 12.46 -1.15 -10.74
C PHE A 180 13.74 -0.64 -10.07
N THR A 181 13.73 -0.56 -8.74
CA THR A 181 14.90 -0.22 -7.93
C THR A 181 15.68 -1.49 -7.59
N GLY A 182 16.90 -1.37 -7.08
CA GLY A 182 17.69 -2.52 -6.63
C GLY A 182 16.94 -3.38 -5.61
N PHE A 183 16.23 -2.77 -4.66
CA PHE A 183 15.37 -3.49 -3.72
C PHE A 183 14.25 -4.28 -4.39
N ASN A 184 13.64 -3.76 -5.46
CA ASN A 184 12.61 -4.52 -6.19
C ASN A 184 13.20 -5.77 -6.84
N TRP A 185 14.42 -5.67 -7.39
CA TRP A 185 15.10 -6.82 -7.98
C TRP A 185 15.38 -7.93 -6.97
N ILE A 186 15.72 -7.59 -5.73
CA ILE A 186 15.88 -8.58 -4.65
C ILE A 186 14.58 -9.38 -4.47
N TRP A 187 13.44 -8.70 -4.34
CA TRP A 187 12.14 -9.36 -4.19
C TRP A 187 11.74 -10.16 -5.43
N ILE A 188 12.06 -9.67 -6.64
CA ILE A 188 11.81 -10.39 -7.88
C ILE A 188 12.60 -11.70 -7.94
N ILE A 189 13.89 -11.67 -7.59
CA ILE A 189 14.75 -12.86 -7.60
C ILE A 189 14.26 -13.88 -6.56
N LEU A 190 13.96 -13.44 -5.33
CA LEU A 190 13.43 -14.31 -4.28
C LEU A 190 12.09 -14.94 -4.70
N GLY A 191 11.20 -14.14 -5.29
CA GLY A 191 9.94 -14.61 -5.85
C GLY A 191 10.14 -15.64 -6.95
N ALA A 192 11.05 -15.37 -7.89
CA ALA A 192 11.36 -16.29 -8.99
C ALA A 192 11.90 -17.64 -8.49
N ILE A 193 12.79 -17.63 -7.49
CA ILE A 193 13.29 -18.85 -6.85
C ILE A 193 12.15 -19.63 -6.21
N TYR A 194 11.29 -18.95 -5.43
CA TYR A 194 10.13 -19.56 -4.81
C TYR A 194 9.21 -20.22 -5.84
N TRP A 195 8.87 -19.49 -6.93
CA TRP A 195 8.06 -20.03 -8.02
C TRP A 195 8.70 -21.24 -8.71
N GLY A 196 10.02 -21.25 -8.84
CA GLY A 196 10.77 -22.40 -9.34
C GLY A 196 10.59 -23.63 -8.45
N VAL A 197 10.70 -23.46 -7.12
CA VAL A 197 10.48 -24.54 -6.15
C VAL A 197 9.03 -25.04 -6.19
N VAL A 198 8.05 -24.13 -6.22
CA VAL A 198 6.62 -24.50 -6.35
C VAL A 198 6.38 -25.29 -7.64
N GLY A 199 6.91 -24.83 -8.76
CA GLY A 199 6.79 -25.51 -10.05
C GLY A 199 7.38 -26.92 -10.01
N LEU A 200 8.58 -27.10 -9.45
CA LEU A 200 9.18 -28.41 -9.25
C LEU A 200 8.32 -29.30 -8.35
N GLY A 201 7.82 -28.78 -7.24
CA GLY A 201 6.93 -29.50 -6.33
C GLY A 201 5.68 -30.02 -7.03
N VAL A 202 4.99 -29.17 -7.80
CA VAL A 202 3.81 -29.56 -8.57
C VAL A 202 4.14 -30.67 -9.57
N VAL A 203 5.27 -30.59 -10.27
CA VAL A 203 5.72 -31.64 -11.21
C VAL A 203 5.96 -32.97 -10.49
N THR A 204 6.65 -32.96 -9.35
CA THR A 204 6.90 -34.20 -8.59
C THR A 204 5.61 -34.87 -8.07
N ILE A 205 4.62 -34.07 -7.65
CA ILE A 205 3.32 -34.59 -7.21
C ILE A 205 2.53 -35.17 -8.39
N MET A 206 2.60 -34.57 -9.58
CA MET A 206 1.93 -35.12 -10.76
C MET A 206 2.56 -36.43 -11.27
N GLN A 207 3.83 -36.69 -10.92
CA GLN A 207 4.57 -37.89 -11.34
C GLN A 207 4.46 -39.05 -10.34
N THR A 208 3.90 -38.81 -9.14
CA THR A 208 3.69 -39.87 -8.15
C THR A 208 2.44 -40.67 -8.52
N PRO A 209 2.53 -42.01 -8.63
CA PRO A 209 1.43 -42.87 -9.08
C PRO A 209 0.30 -43.02 -8.05
#